data_AF-A0A9D4YAK7-F1
#
_entry.id   AF-A0A9D4YAK7-F1
#
_cell.length_a   1.000
_cell.length_b   1.000
_cell.length_c   1.000
_cell.angle_alpha   90.00
_cell.angle_beta   90.00
_cell.angle_gamma   90.00
#
_symmetry.space_group_name_H-M   'P 1'
#
loop_
_entity.id
_entity.type
_entity.pdbx_description
1 polymer ?
#
loop_
_entity_poly.entity_id
_entity_poly.type
_entity_poly.pdbx_seq_one_letter_code
_entity_poly.pdbx_strand_id
1 'polypeptide(L)'
;MKLRDGSEFTLLVLLLCLTTLSLKTEAVWMTIPSSGTKCVSEDIQTHVVVLADYYVVTEEGPQLQTISAKVTSPYGNNLHHNENVTQGQFAFTTTESGNYVACFWMGGNQQEGATASVNLDWKTGIAAKDWDSVAKKEKIEGVGLELLKLEGIVDAIHQYLTYLKDNKAEGSE
;
A
#
# COMPACT_ATOMS: atom_id res chain seq x y z
N MET A 1 -12.29 50.15 -6.56
CA MET A 1 -11.90 48.74 -6.54
C MET A 1 -10.46 48.65 -6.98
N LYS A 2 -9.52 48.39 -6.04
CA LYS A 2 -8.09 48.30 -6.38
C LYS A 2 -7.83 47.00 -7.14
N LEU A 3 -7.15 47.12 -8.28
CA LEU A 3 -6.63 46.01 -9.07
C LEU A 3 -5.70 45.18 -8.17
N ARG A 4 -6.16 43.99 -7.83
CA ARG A 4 -5.42 42.97 -7.08
C ARG A 4 -4.22 42.56 -7.94
N ASP A 5 -3.04 42.72 -7.37
CA ASP A 5 -1.73 42.60 -8.01
C ASP A 5 -1.59 41.25 -8.76
N GLY A 6 -1.16 41.28 -10.03
CA GLY A 6 -1.00 40.07 -10.86
C GLY A 6 0.03 39.08 -10.28
N SER A 7 0.93 39.59 -9.44
CA SER A 7 1.87 38.81 -8.65
C SER A 7 1.17 37.86 -7.65
N GLU A 8 0.12 38.33 -6.98
CA GLU A 8 -0.64 37.56 -5.98
C GLU A 8 -1.39 36.40 -6.63
N PHE A 9 -1.93 36.62 -7.83
CA PHE A 9 -2.66 35.59 -8.59
C PHE A 9 -1.70 34.51 -9.10
N THR A 10 -0.50 34.91 -9.53
CA THR A 10 0.54 33.98 -10.00
C THR A 10 1.06 33.13 -8.83
N LEU A 11 1.27 33.75 -7.66
CA LEU A 11 1.67 33.06 -6.43
C LEU A 11 0.62 32.05 -5.98
N LEU A 12 -0.67 32.42 -6.04
CA LEU A 12 -1.79 31.54 -5.68
C LEU A 12 -1.85 30.30 -6.59
N VAL A 13 -1.69 30.48 -7.91
CA VAL A 13 -1.66 29.37 -8.87
C VAL A 13 -0.44 28.46 -8.63
N LEU A 14 0.72 29.03 -8.32
CA LEU A 14 1.93 28.27 -7.98
C LEU A 14 1.76 27.44 -6.71
N LEU A 15 1.15 28.02 -5.67
CA LEU A 15 0.81 27.32 -4.43
C LEU A 15 -0.18 26.18 -4.67
N LEU A 16 -1.20 26.37 -5.51
CA LEU A 16 -2.16 25.33 -5.91
C LEU A 16 -1.50 24.19 -6.72
N CYS A 17 -0.54 24.50 -7.59
CA CYS A 17 0.24 23.48 -8.31
C CYS A 17 1.17 22.69 -7.37
N LEU A 18 1.80 23.34 -6.40
CA LEU A 18 2.69 22.69 -5.43
C LEU A 18 1.94 21.73 -4.50
N THR A 19 0.72 22.08 -4.08
CA THR A 19 -0.11 21.20 -3.24
C THR A 19 -0.64 19.98 -4.00
N THR A 20 -0.91 20.11 -5.31
CA THR A 20 -1.39 18.99 -6.13
C THR A 20 -0.29 18.01 -6.54
N LEU A 21 0.98 18.44 -6.60
CA LEU A 21 2.12 17.55 -6.89
C LEU A 21 2.50 16.61 -5.73
N SER A 22 2.03 16.89 -4.51
CA SER A 22 2.58 16.25 -3.30
C SER A 22 1.83 15.01 -2.81
N LEU A 23 0.79 14.52 -3.50
CA LEU A 23 -0.05 13.41 -3.01
C LEU A 23 0.09 12.13 -3.82
N LYS A 24 1.24 11.45 -3.69
CA LYS A 24 1.37 10.01 -4.02
C LYS A 24 2.47 9.37 -3.16
N THR A 25 2.19 9.08 -1.89
CA THR A 25 3.03 8.17 -1.11
C THR A 25 2.14 7.13 -0.44
N GLU A 26 1.86 6.03 -1.14
CA GLU A 26 1.17 4.85 -0.57
C GLU A 26 2.20 3.86 -0.03
N ALA A 27 3.05 4.31 0.88
CA ALA A 27 4.02 3.41 1.50
C ALA A 27 4.04 3.61 3.02
N VAL A 28 3.92 2.51 3.74
CA VAL A 28 4.01 2.49 5.20
C VAL A 28 5.49 2.43 5.57
N TRP A 29 5.96 3.42 6.32
CA TRP A 29 7.29 3.43 6.92
C TRP A 29 7.19 3.09 8.39
N MET A 30 7.97 2.11 8.84
CA MET A 30 7.95 1.67 10.23
C MET A 30 9.36 1.34 10.73
N THR A 31 9.73 1.91 11.88
CA THR A 31 10.94 1.51 12.61
C THR A 31 10.65 0.28 13.47
N ILE A 32 11.33 -0.81 13.17
CA ILE A 32 11.27 -2.08 13.89
C ILE A 32 12.19 -1.98 15.12
N PRO A 33 11.65 -2.25 16.33
CA PRO A 33 12.43 -2.23 17.56
C PRO A 33 13.43 -3.39 17.60
N SER A 34 14.52 -3.24 18.36
CA SER A 34 15.53 -4.29 18.58
C SER A 34 14.94 -5.59 19.14
N SER A 35 13.84 -5.49 19.90
CA SER A 35 13.08 -6.62 20.42
C SER A 35 11.57 -6.44 20.21
N GLY A 36 10.87 -7.55 20.00
CA GLY A 36 9.44 -7.56 19.69
C GLY A 36 9.13 -7.46 18.19
N THR A 37 7.86 -7.22 17.90
CA THR A 37 7.31 -7.30 16.54
C THR A 37 6.42 -6.08 16.29
N LYS A 38 6.46 -5.54 15.08
CA LYS A 38 5.46 -4.57 14.61
C LYS A 38 4.66 -5.15 13.47
N CYS A 39 3.36 -4.86 13.46
CA CYS A 39 2.47 -5.39 12.43
C CYS A 39 1.62 -4.28 11.80
N VAL A 40 1.26 -4.52 10.54
CA VAL A 40 0.24 -3.77 9.78
C VAL A 40 -0.91 -4.72 9.51
N SER A 41 -2.14 -4.25 9.70
CA SER A 41 -3.34 -5.06 9.54
C SER A 41 -4.37 -4.33 8.69
N GLU A 42 -5.07 -5.05 7.83
CA GLU A 42 -6.17 -4.53 7.02
C GLU A 42 -7.33 -5.54 6.99
N ASP A 43 -8.56 -5.03 7.09
CA ASP A 43 -9.76 -5.85 6.86
C ASP A 43 -10.05 -5.89 5.36
N ILE A 44 -9.91 -7.08 4.78
CA ILE A 44 -10.02 -7.30 3.34
C ILE A 44 -11.15 -8.29 3.08
N GLN A 45 -11.98 -8.01 2.07
CA GLN A 45 -13.02 -8.92 1.61
C GLN A 45 -12.43 -10.12 0.88
N THR A 46 -13.20 -11.21 0.75
CA THR A 46 -12.84 -12.35 -0.09
C THR A 46 -12.72 -11.99 -1.58
N HIS A 47 -11.92 -12.76 -2.33
CA HIS A 47 -11.64 -12.59 -3.76
C HIS A 47 -10.93 -11.29 -4.16
N VAL A 48 -10.24 -10.66 -3.22
CA VAL A 48 -9.40 -9.48 -3.44
C VAL A 48 -7.96 -9.91 -3.64
N VAL A 49 -7.34 -9.40 -4.71
CA VAL A 49 -5.91 -9.60 -4.94
C VAL A 49 -5.11 -8.68 -4.03
N VAL A 50 -4.10 -9.22 -3.36
CA VAL A 50 -3.16 -8.50 -2.51
C VAL A 50 -1.76 -8.69 -3.09
N LEU A 51 -1.06 -7.58 -3.29
CA LEU A 51 0.36 -7.54 -3.65
C LEU A 51 1.07 -6.64 -2.66
N ALA A 52 2.23 -7.09 -2.16
CA ALA A 52 3.05 -6.21 -1.35
C ALA A 52 4.53 -6.49 -1.51
N ASP A 53 5.29 -5.41 -1.45
CA ASP A 53 6.74 -5.39 -1.43
C ASP A 53 7.21 -4.76 -0.12
N TYR A 54 8.27 -5.30 0.46
CA TYR A 54 8.89 -4.70 1.64
C TYR A 54 10.41 -4.69 1.51
N TYR A 55 11.04 -3.63 2.02
CA TYR A 55 12.50 -3.50 2.03
C TYR A 55 12.98 -2.73 3.26
N VAL A 56 14.17 -3.11 3.73
CA VAL A 56 14.88 -2.43 4.80
C VAL A 56 15.54 -1.17 4.24
N VAL A 57 15.14 -0.02 4.76
CA VAL A 57 15.76 1.27 4.51
C VAL A 57 16.96 1.42 5.43
N THR A 58 18.16 1.55 4.86
CA THR A 58 19.39 1.74 5.63
C THR A 58 19.64 3.24 5.77
N GLU A 59 19.54 3.79 6.98
CA GLU A 59 19.77 5.23 7.17
C GLU A 59 21.24 5.58 7.38
N GLU A 60 22.05 4.82 8.12
CA GLU A 60 23.49 5.10 8.28
C GLU A 60 24.19 3.95 9.03
N GLY A 61 25.22 3.33 8.43
CA GLY A 61 26.08 2.33 9.07
C GLY A 61 26.62 1.24 8.14
N PRO A 62 27.78 0.62 8.45
CA PRO A 62 28.41 -0.40 7.60
C PRO A 62 27.71 -1.77 7.61
N GLN A 63 26.70 -1.98 8.46
CA GLN A 63 26.06 -3.28 8.66
C GLN A 63 24.62 -3.27 8.14
N LEU A 64 24.37 -4.08 7.11
CA LEU A 64 23.04 -4.34 6.59
C LEU A 64 22.20 -5.06 7.65
N GLN A 65 21.15 -4.39 8.09
CA GLN A 65 20.18 -4.94 9.01
C GLN A 65 19.24 -5.89 8.26
N THR A 66 19.01 -7.06 8.83
CA THR A 66 18.05 -8.04 8.32
C THR A 66 16.83 -8.12 9.23
N ILE A 67 15.65 -8.25 8.62
CA ILE A 67 14.39 -8.47 9.31
C ILE A 67 13.85 -9.86 8.98
N SER A 68 12.85 -10.28 9.72
CA SER A 68 11.98 -11.41 9.40
C SER A 68 10.56 -10.90 9.24
N ALA A 69 9.79 -11.54 8.37
CA ALA A 69 8.44 -11.13 8.01
C ALA A 69 7.50 -12.35 8.00
N LYS A 70 6.28 -12.17 8.50
CA LYS A 70 5.21 -13.18 8.43
C LYS A 70 3.88 -12.52 8.11
N VAL A 71 3.12 -13.12 7.20
CA VAL A 71 1.76 -12.68 6.84
C VAL A 71 0.76 -13.77 7.16
N THR A 72 -0.36 -13.41 7.80
CA THR A 72 -1.40 -14.36 8.18
C THR A 72 -2.79 -13.95 7.71
N SER A 73 -3.60 -14.97 7.36
CA SER A 73 -5.03 -14.81 7.09
C SER A 73 -5.84 -14.59 8.39
N PRO A 74 -7.13 -14.21 8.30
CA PRO A 74 -8.00 -14.00 9.46
C PRO A 74 -8.10 -15.21 10.40
N TYR A 75 -7.96 -16.44 9.88
CA TYR A 75 -7.97 -17.66 10.68
C TYR A 75 -6.56 -18.15 11.08
N GLY A 76 -5.52 -17.33 10.87
CA GLY A 76 -4.16 -17.61 11.31
C GLY A 76 -3.34 -18.48 10.33
N ASN A 77 -3.84 -18.75 9.13
CA ASN A 77 -3.08 -19.44 8.10
C ASN A 77 -1.86 -18.60 7.69
N ASN A 78 -0.70 -19.24 7.56
CA ASN A 78 0.52 -18.56 7.12
C ASN A 78 0.50 -18.41 5.59
N LEU A 79 0.47 -17.16 5.12
CA LEU A 79 0.45 -16.82 3.70
C LEU A 79 1.84 -16.48 3.16
N HIS A 80 2.73 -16.03 4.04
CA HIS A 80 4.11 -15.67 3.70
C HIS A 80 4.98 -15.73 4.95
N HIS A 81 6.20 -16.26 4.83
CA HIS A 81 7.16 -16.30 5.93
C HIS A 81 8.58 -16.29 5.39
N ASN A 82 9.34 -15.27 5.74
CA ASN A 82 10.75 -15.13 5.39
C ASN A 82 11.55 -14.70 6.63
N GLU A 83 12.77 -15.19 6.75
CA GLU A 83 13.65 -14.87 7.88
C GLU A 83 15.00 -14.31 7.43
N ASN A 84 15.52 -13.35 8.20
CA ASN A 84 16.83 -12.74 7.99
C ASN A 84 17.03 -12.20 6.56
N VAL A 85 16.03 -11.49 6.04
CA VAL A 85 16.05 -10.86 4.72
C VAL A 85 16.17 -9.34 4.82
N THR A 86 16.67 -8.70 3.77
CA THR A 86 16.66 -7.23 3.63
C THR A 86 15.48 -6.73 2.79
N GLN A 87 14.82 -7.61 2.04
CA GLN A 87 13.65 -7.32 1.23
C GLN A 87 12.83 -8.58 0.98
N GLY A 88 11.60 -8.43 0.54
CA GLY A 88 10.77 -9.53 0.05
C GLY A 88 9.47 -9.04 -0.57
N GLN A 89 8.74 -9.99 -1.15
CA GLN A 89 7.46 -9.75 -1.81
C GLN A 89 6.50 -10.88 -1.42
N PHE A 90 5.22 -10.56 -1.31
CA PHE A 90 4.16 -11.55 -1.25
C PHE A 90 2.97 -11.15 -2.13
N ALA A 91 2.30 -12.17 -2.64
CA ALA A 91 1.15 -12.04 -3.53
C ALA A 91 0.16 -13.16 -3.23
N PHE A 92 -1.11 -12.81 -3.00
CA PHE A 92 -2.17 -13.79 -2.82
C PHE A 92 -3.53 -13.22 -3.21
N THR A 93 -4.52 -14.09 -3.37
CA THR A 93 -5.92 -13.70 -3.45
C THR A 93 -6.60 -14.13 -2.17
N THR A 94 -7.32 -13.21 -1.53
CA THR A 94 -8.05 -13.52 -0.30
C THR A 94 -9.11 -14.58 -0.54
N THR A 95 -9.18 -15.56 0.36
CA THR A 95 -10.22 -16.60 0.37
C THR A 95 -11.28 -16.34 1.43
N GLU A 96 -10.97 -15.47 2.37
CA GLU A 96 -11.71 -15.22 3.60
C GLU A 96 -11.86 -13.70 3.76
N SER A 97 -13.04 -13.22 4.14
CA SER A 97 -13.21 -11.83 4.55
C SER A 97 -12.74 -11.66 5.99
N GLY A 98 -11.94 -10.64 6.28
CA GLY A 98 -11.51 -10.31 7.63
C GLY A 98 -10.12 -9.70 7.70
N ASN A 99 -9.51 -9.76 8.89
CA ASN A 99 -8.26 -9.10 9.20
C ASN A 99 -7.03 -9.90 8.72
N TYR A 100 -6.32 -9.36 7.73
CA TYR A 100 -5.02 -9.88 7.29
C TYR A 100 -3.91 -9.07 7.95
N VAL A 101 -2.86 -9.75 8.42
CA VAL A 101 -1.81 -9.12 9.23
C VAL A 101 -0.42 -9.45 8.67
N ALA A 102 0.38 -8.42 8.36
CA ALA A 102 1.81 -8.54 8.13
C ALA A 102 2.59 -8.08 9.36
N CYS A 103 3.45 -8.95 9.87
CA CYS A 103 4.29 -8.70 11.03
C CYS A 103 5.78 -8.76 10.67
N PHE A 104 6.56 -7.86 11.25
CA PHE A 104 7.99 -7.71 11.03
C PHE A 104 8.74 -7.63 12.36
N TRP A 105 9.89 -8.31 12.44
CA TRP A 105 10.78 -8.29 13.60
C TRP A 105 12.25 -8.39 13.18
N MET A 106 13.16 -8.09 14.10
CA MET A 106 14.60 -8.12 13.84
C MET A 106 15.11 -9.54 13.61
N GLY A 107 16.00 -9.71 12.64
CA GLY A 107 16.72 -10.96 12.40
C GLY A 107 17.71 -11.29 13.53
N GLY A 108 18.08 -12.57 13.66
CA GLY A 108 18.74 -13.11 14.86
C GLY A 108 20.18 -12.64 15.12
N ASN A 109 20.87 -12.05 14.13
CA ASN A 109 22.31 -11.70 14.23
C ASN A 109 22.57 -10.19 14.35
N GLN A 110 21.64 -9.43 14.93
CA GLN A 110 21.75 -7.97 15.02
C GLN A 110 22.40 -7.50 16.33
N GLN A 111 23.10 -6.36 16.29
CA GLN A 111 23.73 -5.76 17.47
C GLN A 111 22.66 -5.31 18.48
N GLU A 112 22.97 -5.41 19.77
CA GLU A 112 22.10 -4.90 20.84
C GLU A 112 21.82 -3.40 20.63
N GLY A 113 20.54 -3.03 20.59
CA GLY A 113 20.10 -1.65 20.35
C GLY A 113 19.94 -1.25 18.87
N ALA A 114 20.20 -2.14 17.92
CA ALA A 114 19.93 -1.87 16.51
C ALA A 114 18.42 -1.76 16.22
N THR A 115 18.05 -0.83 15.32
CA THR A 115 16.68 -0.68 14.81
C THR A 115 16.69 -0.63 13.29
N ALA A 116 15.74 -1.32 12.65
CA ALA A 116 15.61 -1.35 11.20
C ALA A 116 14.44 -0.49 10.77
N SER A 117 14.62 0.37 9.77
CA SER A 117 13.50 1.03 9.10
C SER A 117 13.01 0.14 7.97
N VAL A 118 11.71 -0.15 7.93
CA VAL A 118 11.08 -0.97 6.90
C VAL A 118 10.10 -0.12 6.13
N ASN A 119 10.23 -0.13 4.81
CA ASN A 119 9.19 0.30 3.90
C ASN A 119 8.33 -0.89 3.53
N LEU A 120 7.01 -0.70 3.58
CA LEU A 120 6.02 -1.64 3.10
C LEU A 120 5.12 -0.91 2.09
N ASP A 121 5.13 -1.40 0.85
CA ASP A 121 4.15 -1.06 -0.18
C ASP A 121 3.10 -2.17 -0.19
N TRP A 122 1.93 -1.90 0.39
CA TRP A 122 0.83 -2.86 0.54
C TRP A 122 -0.35 -2.42 -0.33
N LYS A 123 -0.65 -3.21 -1.37
CA LYS A 123 -1.69 -2.90 -2.36
C LYS A 123 -2.77 -3.97 -2.35
N THR A 124 -4.02 -3.52 -2.37
CA THR A 124 -5.21 -4.39 -2.41
C THR A 124 -6.11 -4.02 -3.60
N GLY A 125 -6.78 -5.03 -4.16
CA GLY A 125 -7.80 -4.85 -5.19
C GLY A 125 -7.29 -4.10 -6.42
N ILE A 126 -7.96 -2.99 -6.77
CA ILE A 126 -7.62 -2.20 -7.96
C ILE A 126 -6.20 -1.60 -7.90
N ALA A 127 -5.69 -1.32 -6.70
CA ALA A 127 -4.33 -0.83 -6.50
C ALA A 127 -3.28 -1.92 -6.78
N ALA A 128 -3.64 -3.19 -6.59
CA ALA A 128 -2.80 -4.34 -6.89
C ALA A 128 -2.85 -4.77 -8.37
N LYS A 129 -3.63 -4.09 -9.21
CA LYS A 129 -3.78 -4.46 -10.62
C LYS A 129 -2.52 -4.11 -11.42
N ASP A 130 -2.03 -5.07 -12.20
CA ASP A 130 -0.91 -4.87 -13.13
C ASP A 130 -1.37 -4.12 -14.39
N TRP A 131 -1.33 -2.79 -14.30
CA TRP A 131 -1.70 -1.91 -15.40
C TRP A 131 -0.71 -1.96 -16.56
N ASP A 132 0.55 -2.33 -16.33
CA ASP A 132 1.57 -2.40 -17.38
C ASP A 132 1.29 -3.60 -18.31
N SER A 133 0.92 -4.74 -17.73
CA SER A 133 0.45 -5.90 -18.52
C SER A 133 -0.81 -5.60 -19.31
N VAL A 134 -1.76 -4.84 -18.73
CA VAL A 134 -2.98 -4.42 -19.44
C VAL A 134 -2.65 -3.46 -20.58
N ALA A 135 -1.80 -2.46 -20.35
CA ALA A 135 -1.34 -1.50 -21.34
C ALA A 135 -0.70 -2.21 -22.55
N LYS A 136 0.19 -3.16 -22.28
CA LYS A 136 0.87 -3.94 -23.32
C LYS A 136 -0.09 -4.81 -24.13
N LYS A 137 -1.06 -5.44 -23.48
CA LYS A 137 -2.05 -6.31 -24.13
C LYS A 137 -3.00 -5.52 -25.03
N GLU A 138 -3.56 -4.44 -24.49
CA GLU A 138 -4.54 -3.60 -25.19
C GLU A 138 -3.88 -2.55 -26.11
N LYS A 139 -2.54 -2.46 -26.08
CA LYS A 139 -1.73 -1.49 -26.85
C LYS A 139 -2.13 -0.05 -26.57
N ILE A 140 -2.35 0.26 -25.30
CA ILE A 140 -2.75 1.59 -24.83
C ILE A 140 -1.54 2.25 -24.16
N GLU A 141 -1.27 3.51 -24.50
CA GLU A 141 -0.14 4.26 -23.98
C GLU A 141 -0.55 5.69 -23.56
N GLY A 142 0.30 6.33 -22.76
CA GLY A 142 0.13 7.72 -22.34
C GLY A 142 -1.21 7.99 -21.66
N VAL A 143 -1.92 9.02 -22.12
CA VAL A 143 -3.18 9.49 -21.53
C VAL A 143 -4.28 8.42 -21.56
N GLY A 144 -4.29 7.54 -22.58
CA GLY A 144 -5.28 6.47 -22.67
C GLY A 144 -5.20 5.49 -21.50
N LEU A 145 -3.98 5.17 -21.05
CA LEU A 145 -3.77 4.28 -19.92
C LEU A 145 -4.24 4.92 -18.61
N GLU A 146 -4.00 6.23 -18.45
CA GLU A 146 -4.45 6.97 -17.27
C GLU A 146 -5.99 7.04 -17.19
N LEU A 147 -6.68 7.20 -18.32
CA LEU A 147 -8.14 7.11 -18.36
C LEU A 147 -8.66 5.72 -17.99
N LEU A 148 -8.01 4.66 -18.47
CA LEU A 148 -8.37 3.28 -18.14
C LEU A 148 -8.17 2.98 -16.64
N LYS A 149 -7.10 3.51 -16.03
CA LYS A 149 -6.87 3.44 -14.58
C LYS A 149 -7.99 4.12 -13.80
N LEU A 150 -8.38 5.33 -14.23
CA LEU A 150 -9.48 6.08 -13.60
C LEU A 150 -10.81 5.35 -13.72
N GLU A 151 -11.13 4.80 -14.89
CA GLU A 151 -12.33 3.98 -15.11
C GLU A 151 -12.36 2.78 -14.16
N GLY A 152 -11.25 2.04 -14.06
CA GLY A 152 -11.15 0.90 -13.14
C GLY A 152 -11.31 1.29 -11.66
N ILE A 153 -10.84 2.48 -11.25
CA ILE A 153 -11.07 2.99 -9.89
C ILE A 153 -12.55 3.31 -9.68
N VAL A 154 -13.20 3.97 -10.65
CA VAL A 154 -14.63 4.30 -10.58
C VAL A 154 -15.47 3.03 -10.47
N ASP A 155 -15.15 2.01 -11.26
CA ASP A 155 -15.85 0.71 -11.21
C ASP A 155 -15.69 0.03 -9.85
N ALA A 156 -14.48 0.03 -9.28
CA ALA A 156 -14.23 -0.52 -7.95
C ALA A 156 -15.04 0.20 -6.86
N ILE A 157 -15.10 1.54 -6.93
CA ILE A 157 -15.92 2.35 -6.01
C ILE A 157 -17.41 2.01 -6.19
N HIS A 158 -17.89 1.89 -7.44
CA HIS A 158 -19.28 1.57 -7.72
C HIS A 158 -19.67 0.20 -7.15
N GLN A 159 -18.82 -0.81 -7.33
CA GLN A 159 -19.04 -2.15 -6.75
C GLN A 159 -19.08 -2.10 -5.22
N TYR A 160 -18.17 -1.36 -4.59
CA TYR A 160 -18.16 -1.18 -3.15
C TYR A 160 -19.44 -0.50 -2.63
N LEU A 161 -19.91 0.55 -3.30
CA LEU A 161 -21.16 1.24 -2.92
C LEU A 161 -22.39 0.34 -3.07
N THR A 162 -22.44 -0.48 -4.13
CA THR A 162 -23.51 -1.46 -4.32
C THR A 162 -23.50 -2.50 -3.22
N TYR A 163 -22.32 -3.07 -2.88
CA TYR A 163 -22.16 -3.96 -1.74
C TYR A 163 -22.68 -3.34 -0.43
N LEU A 164 -22.32 -2.08 -0.15
CA LEU A 164 -22.81 -1.39 1.06
C LEU A 164 -24.32 -1.17 1.06
N LYS A 165 -24.93 -0.94 -0.11
CA LYS A 165 -26.37 -0.76 -0.25
C LYS A 165 -27.11 -2.08 0.04
N ASP A 166 -26.63 -3.18 -0.54
CA ASP A 166 -27.30 -4.47 -0.44
C ASP A 166 -27.24 -5.00 1.01
N ASN A 167 -26.10 -4.90 1.68
CA ASN A 167 -25.98 -5.30 3.10
C ASN A 167 -26.83 -4.44 4.05
N LYS A 168 -27.07 -3.16 3.71
CA LYS A 168 -27.96 -2.30 4.51
C LYS A 168 -29.44 -2.66 4.34
N ALA A 169 -29.81 -3.25 3.21
CA ALA A 169 -31.17 -3.74 3.01
C ALA A 169 -31.42 -5.04 3.81
N GLU A 170 -30.42 -5.92 3.90
CA GLU A 170 -30.51 -7.18 4.66
C GLU A 170 -30.48 -7.00 6.19
N GLY A 171 -29.86 -5.92 6.70
CA GLY A 171 -29.82 -5.59 8.13
C GLY A 171 -31.05 -4.84 8.68
N SER A 172 -32.14 -4.76 7.92
CA SER A 172 -33.37 -4.05 8.28
C SER A 172 -34.62 -4.93 8.41
N GLU A 173 -34.43 -6.25 8.50
CA GLU A 173 -35.48 -7.25 8.78
C GLU A 173 -35.37 -7.84 10.19
#